data_AF-A0AA88KP97-F1
#
_entry.id   AF-A0AA88KP97-F1
#
_cell.length_a   1.000
_cell.length_b   1.000
_cell.length_c   1.000
_cell.angle_alpha   90.00
_cell.angle_beta   90.00
_cell.angle_gamma   90.00
#
_symmetry.space_group_name_H-M   'P 1'
#
loop_
_entity.id
_entity.type
_entity.pdbx_description
1 polymer ?
#
loop_
_entity_poly.entity_id
_entity_poly.type
_entity_poly.pdbx_seq_one_letter_code
_entity_poly.pdbx_strand_id
1 'polypeptide(L)'
;MREDKFEKLLIATTMFIGFSALFRPSDIASIKWCDITRDKPKKGWIPIINSGHKTDKMNLDKDPIIIEPAPNQKYCPVKLITSYRDRVHNFKERNSPFLSFTDNRFLTSNDICEFMKKVRKILNIKENILGHSLRIGAASKLTEEGES
;
A
#
# COMPACT_ATOMS: atom_id res chain seq x y z
N MET A 1 -8.53 -20.96 9.83
CA MET A 1 -9.69 -20.04 9.92
C MET A 1 -9.37 -18.63 10.46
N ARG A 2 -8.54 -18.45 11.50
CA ARG A 2 -8.09 -17.10 11.98
C ARG A 2 -6.93 -16.52 11.14
N GLU A 3 -6.02 -17.38 10.69
CA GLU A 3 -4.86 -17.01 9.86
C GLU A 3 -5.28 -16.56 8.45
N ASP A 4 -6.27 -17.23 7.83
CA ASP A 4 -6.76 -16.86 6.49
C ASP A 4 -7.35 -15.45 6.43
N LYS A 5 -7.99 -14.99 7.52
CA LYS A 5 -8.56 -13.65 7.60
C LYS A 5 -7.48 -12.58 7.72
N PHE A 6 -6.42 -12.88 8.48
CA PHE A 6 -5.29 -11.96 8.62
C PHE A 6 -4.49 -11.87 7.31
N GLU A 7 -4.20 -13.00 6.66
CA GLU A 7 -3.50 -12.99 5.38
C GLU A 7 -4.29 -12.20 4.32
N LYS A 8 -5.61 -12.38 4.24
CA LYS A 8 -6.46 -11.57 3.35
C LYS A 8 -6.42 -10.08 3.67
N LEU A 9 -6.43 -9.71 4.96
CA LEU A 9 -6.32 -8.31 5.40
C LEU A 9 -4.95 -7.72 5.03
N LEU A 10 -3.88 -8.48 5.23
CA LEU A 10 -2.52 -8.11 4.86
C LEU A 10 -2.40 -7.92 3.35
N ILE A 11 -2.82 -8.91 2.54
CA ILE A 11 -2.80 -8.81 1.07
C ILE A 11 -3.60 -7.59 0.61
N ALA A 12 -4.84 -7.42 1.09
CA ALA A 12 -5.69 -6.30 0.69
C ALA A 12 -5.04 -4.95 1.05
N THR A 13 -4.46 -4.83 2.24
CA THR A 13 -3.78 -3.61 2.68
C THR A 13 -2.54 -3.32 1.82
N THR A 14 -1.72 -4.34 1.55
CA THR A 14 -0.53 -4.23 0.69
C THR A 14 -0.91 -3.76 -0.72
N MET A 15 -1.93 -4.39 -1.33
CA MET A 15 -2.38 -4.03 -2.68
C MET A 15 -2.94 -2.61 -2.70
N PHE A 16 -3.74 -2.24 -1.70
CA PHE A 16 -4.32 -0.90 -1.64
C PHE A 16 -3.24 0.18 -1.56
N ILE A 17 -2.28 0.03 -0.63
CA ILE A 17 -1.15 0.96 -0.51
C ILE A 17 -0.36 1.01 -1.83
N GLY A 18 -0.07 -0.14 -2.43
CA GLY A 18 0.65 -0.22 -3.70
C GLY A 18 -0.08 0.50 -4.86
N PHE A 19 -1.39 0.34 -4.97
CA PHE A 19 -2.20 0.99 -6.01
C PHE A 19 -2.41 2.48 -5.77
N SER A 20 -2.68 2.90 -4.54
CA SER A 20 -2.89 4.32 -4.23
C SER A 20 -1.64 5.16 -4.48
N ALA A 21 -0.47 4.56 -4.31
CA ALA A 21 0.79 5.25 -4.37
C ALA A 21 1.63 4.95 -5.62
N LEU A 22 1.17 4.02 -6.47
CA LEU A 22 1.91 3.50 -7.62
C LEU A 22 3.34 3.05 -7.25
N PHE A 23 3.50 2.54 -6.03
CA PHE A 23 4.80 2.17 -5.49
C PHE A 23 5.32 0.87 -6.11
N ARG A 24 6.64 0.78 -6.26
CA ARG A 24 7.28 -0.50 -6.62
C ARG A 24 7.13 -1.47 -5.44
N PRO A 25 7.15 -2.80 -5.67
CA PRO A 25 7.16 -3.77 -4.58
C PRO A 25 8.26 -3.53 -3.53
N SER A 26 9.45 -3.07 -3.94
CA SER A 26 10.52 -2.67 -3.02
C SER A 26 10.13 -1.50 -2.13
N ASP A 27 9.44 -0.52 -2.69
CA ASP A 27 9.07 0.72 -2.00
C ASP A 27 7.94 0.44 -1.02
N ILE A 28 7.00 -0.43 -1.40
CA ILE A 28 5.93 -0.91 -0.51
C ILE A 28 6.54 -1.69 0.68
N ALA A 29 7.53 -2.53 0.44
CA ALA A 29 8.22 -3.29 1.49
C ALA A 29 9.00 -2.39 2.47
N SER A 30 9.47 -1.22 2.02
CA SER A 30 10.28 -0.31 2.82
C SER A 30 9.48 0.75 3.59
N ILE A 31 8.16 0.88 3.37
CA ILE A 31 7.30 1.77 4.16
C ILE A 31 7.43 1.43 5.63
N LYS A 32 7.78 2.41 6.45
CA LYS A 32 7.94 2.24 7.90
C LYS A 32 6.63 2.48 8.63
N TRP A 33 6.54 1.98 9.85
CA TRP A 33 5.39 2.23 10.71
C TRP A 33 5.11 3.71 10.94
N CYS A 34 6.16 4.52 11.12
CA CYS A 34 6.03 5.97 11.30
C CYS A 34 5.60 6.74 10.05
N ASP A 35 5.75 6.14 8.87
CA ASP A 35 5.40 6.77 7.59
C ASP A 35 3.89 6.82 7.39
N ILE A 36 3.12 6.01 8.12
CA ILE A 36 1.65 5.98 8.08
C ILE A 36 1.08 6.65 9.33
N THR A 37 0.54 7.85 9.15
CA THR A 37 -0.08 8.63 10.23
C THR A 37 -1.61 8.66 10.09
N ARG A 38 -2.32 9.04 11.15
CA ARG A 38 -3.79 9.18 11.14
C ARG A 38 -4.16 10.64 11.31
N ASP A 39 -5.36 10.99 10.82
CA ASP A 39 -6.06 12.24 11.09
C ASP A 39 -5.30 13.49 10.61
N LYS A 40 -4.58 13.35 9.51
CA LYS A 40 -3.89 14.45 8.83
C LYS A 40 -4.15 14.32 7.32
N PRO A 41 -4.47 15.42 6.61
CA PRO A 41 -4.81 16.75 7.10
C PRO A 41 -6.20 16.85 7.78
N LYS A 42 -7.07 15.85 7.62
CA LYS A 42 -8.44 15.81 8.18
C LYS A 42 -8.70 14.54 8.97
N LYS A 43 -9.69 14.55 9.86
CA LYS A 43 -10.13 13.36 10.61
C LYS A 43 -10.53 12.24 9.65
N GLY A 44 -10.01 11.04 9.89
CA GLY A 44 -10.25 9.87 9.05
C GLY A 44 -9.43 9.83 7.77
N TRP A 45 -8.44 10.72 7.59
CA TRP A 45 -7.52 10.68 6.45
C TRP A 45 -6.19 10.06 6.89
N ILE A 46 -5.51 9.35 5.98
CA ILE A 46 -4.23 8.68 6.25
C ILE A 46 -3.18 9.19 5.27
N PRO A 47 -2.19 9.98 5.71
CA PRO A 47 -1.01 10.28 4.91
C PRO A 47 -0.03 9.10 4.96
N ILE A 48 0.56 8.79 3.81
CA ILE A 48 1.72 7.91 3.66
C ILE A 48 2.93 8.74 3.21
N ILE A 49 3.95 8.84 4.07
CA ILE A 49 5.19 9.60 3.82
C ILE A 49 6.30 8.60 3.52
N ASN A 50 6.60 8.33 2.25
CA ASN A 50 7.71 7.45 1.90
C ASN A 50 9.03 8.24 1.89
N SER A 51 9.69 8.35 3.05
CA SER A 51 10.89 9.18 3.25
C SER A 51 12.20 8.54 2.76
N GLY A 52 12.15 7.39 2.07
CA GLY A 52 13.27 6.45 2.01
C GLY A 52 13.95 6.18 0.66
N HIS A 53 13.43 6.60 -0.51
CA HIS A 53 13.98 6.12 -1.79
C HIS A 53 14.18 7.18 -2.88
N LYS A 54 15.36 7.09 -3.52
CA LYS A 54 15.85 7.82 -4.69
C LYS A 54 15.16 7.42 -6.02
N THR A 55 13.85 7.22 -6.06
CA THR A 55 13.18 7.06 -7.36
C THR A 55 12.82 8.42 -7.92
N ASP A 56 13.79 8.99 -8.67
CA ASP A 56 13.64 10.00 -9.70
C ASP A 56 12.77 11.22 -9.38
N LYS A 57 13.42 12.29 -8.91
CA LYS A 57 13.48 13.66 -9.49
C LYS A 57 12.30 14.17 -10.37
N MET A 58 11.07 13.74 -10.14
CA MET A 58 9.90 14.59 -10.36
C MET A 58 9.61 15.24 -9.01
N ASN A 59 9.46 16.56 -8.98
CA ASN A 59 9.28 17.40 -7.80
C ASN A 59 7.98 17.12 -6.98
N LEU A 60 7.48 15.87 -6.94
CA LEU A 60 6.45 15.35 -6.04
C LEU A 60 7.01 14.97 -4.65
N ASP A 61 8.33 15.07 -4.45
CA ASP A 61 9.14 14.57 -3.34
C ASP A 61 8.91 15.20 -1.93
N LYS A 62 7.76 15.82 -1.66
CA LYS A 62 7.43 16.27 -0.29
C LYS A 62 5.99 16.05 0.15
N ASP A 63 5.07 15.85 -0.80
CA ASP A 63 3.66 15.76 -0.43
C ASP A 63 3.29 14.32 -0.09
N PRO A 64 2.72 14.09 1.11
CA PRO A 64 2.29 12.76 1.49
C PRO A 64 1.20 12.26 0.54
N ILE A 65 1.23 10.96 0.27
CA ILE A 65 0.13 10.32 -0.47
C ILE A 65 -1.05 10.23 0.49
N ILE A 66 -2.13 10.91 0.14
CA ILE A 66 -3.30 11.03 0.99
C ILE A 66 -4.32 9.95 0.63
N ILE A 67 -4.65 9.12 1.62
CA ILE A 67 -5.72 8.14 1.52
C ILE A 67 -6.96 8.70 2.20
N GLU A 68 -7.98 8.94 1.38
CA GLU A 68 -9.27 9.49 1.79
C GLU A 68 -10.25 8.39 2.20
N PRO A 69 -11.17 8.67 3.13
CA PRO A 69 -12.24 7.74 3.46
C PRO A 69 -13.22 7.64 2.28
N ALA A 70 -13.48 6.41 1.80
CA ALA A 70 -14.50 6.19 0.79
C ALA A 70 -15.91 6.29 1.40
N PRO A 71 -16.92 6.78 0.64
CA PRO A 71 -18.31 6.86 1.11
C PRO A 71 -18.87 5.49 1.53
N ASN A 72 -18.45 4.43 0.84
CA ASN A 72 -18.84 3.08 1.16
C ASN A 72 -17.97 2.51 2.29
N GLN A 73 -18.53 2.45 3.51
CA GLN A 73 -17.83 1.92 4.69
C GLN A 73 -17.37 0.47 4.57
N LYS A 74 -18.00 -0.35 3.71
CA LYS A 74 -17.63 -1.77 3.52
C LYS A 74 -16.30 -1.91 2.79
N TYR A 75 -15.99 -0.98 1.89
CA TYR A 75 -14.76 -0.97 1.09
C TYR A 75 -13.89 0.25 1.40
N CYS A 76 -14.07 0.84 2.58
CA CYS A 76 -13.36 2.06 2.96
C CYS A 76 -11.88 1.75 3.21
N PRO A 77 -10.96 2.37 2.47
CA PRO A 77 -9.54 2.06 2.57
C PRO A 77 -8.91 2.50 3.89
N VAL A 78 -9.39 3.61 4.44
CA VAL A 78 -9.00 4.06 5.77
C VAL A 78 -9.34 3.00 6.81
N LYS A 79 -10.53 2.38 6.72
CA LYS A 79 -10.96 1.30 7.60
C LYS A 79 -10.10 0.05 7.43
N LEU A 80 -9.74 -0.30 6.20
CA LEU A 80 -8.85 -1.42 5.88
C LEU A 80 -7.47 -1.24 6.54
N ILE A 81 -6.81 -0.10 6.30
CA ILE A 81 -5.49 0.22 6.84
C ILE A 81 -5.54 0.32 8.36
N THR A 82 -6.58 0.95 8.90
CA THR A 82 -6.79 1.07 10.36
C THR A 82 -6.95 -0.30 11.00
N SER A 83 -7.76 -1.18 10.42
CA SER A 83 -7.97 -2.54 10.92
C SER A 83 -6.68 -3.37 10.91
N TYR A 84 -5.87 -3.24 9.86
CA TYR A 84 -4.56 -3.88 9.81
C TYR A 84 -3.64 -3.33 10.90
N ARG A 85 -3.57 -1.99 11.03
CA ARG A 85 -2.75 -1.30 12.02
C ARG A 85 -3.07 -1.78 13.44
N ASP A 86 -4.36 -1.80 13.80
CA ASP A 86 -4.82 -2.24 15.11
C ASP A 86 -4.47 -3.71 15.37
N ARG A 87 -4.35 -4.54 14.32
CA ARG A 87 -3.98 -5.96 14.45
C ARG A 87 -2.49 -6.17 14.76
N VAL A 88 -1.63 -5.29 14.26
CA VAL A 88 -0.17 -5.45 14.34
C VAL A 88 0.52 -4.50 15.31
N HIS A 89 -0.18 -3.46 15.82
CA HIS A 89 0.42 -2.38 16.60
C HIS A 89 1.25 -2.83 17.81
N ASN A 90 0.85 -3.92 18.47
CA ASN A 90 1.50 -4.43 19.68
C ASN A 90 2.97 -4.85 19.49
N PHE A 91 3.40 -5.07 18.25
CA PHE A 91 4.76 -5.51 17.92
C PHE A 91 5.42 -4.63 16.86
N LYS A 92 4.98 -3.36 16.75
CA LYS A 92 5.55 -2.41 15.79
C LYS A 92 6.37 -1.33 16.46
N GLU A 93 7.64 -1.29 16.13
CA GLU A 93 8.52 -0.18 16.46
C GLU A 93 8.40 0.95 15.42
N ARG A 94 8.73 2.18 15.83
CA ARG A 94 8.62 3.39 15.00
C ARG A 94 9.22 3.22 13.60
N ASN A 95 10.42 2.67 13.51
CA ASN A 95 11.17 2.54 12.26
C ASN A 95 11.07 1.14 11.62
N SER A 96 10.27 0.24 12.20
CA SER A 96 10.05 -1.10 11.62
C SER A 96 9.21 -1.02 10.35
N PRO A 97 9.38 -1.94 9.39
CA PRO A 97 8.50 -2.03 8.22
C PRO A 97 7.03 -2.13 8.63
N PHE A 98 6.16 -1.37 7.97
CA PHE A 98 4.73 -1.32 8.27
C PHE A 98 4.07 -2.68 8.06
N LEU A 99 4.39 -3.34 6.94
CA LEU A 99 3.83 -4.63 6.56
C LEU A 99 4.66 -5.79 7.16
N SER A 100 3.98 -6.68 7.85
CA SER A 100 4.54 -7.92 8.42
C SER A 100 3.51 -9.04 8.49
N PHE A 101 4.02 -10.26 8.45
CA PHE A 101 3.27 -11.47 8.78
C PHE A 101 3.07 -11.62 10.30
N THR A 102 4.13 -11.40 11.07
CA THR A 102 4.17 -11.53 12.53
C THR A 102 5.22 -10.59 13.10
N ASP A 103 5.42 -10.60 14.42
CA ASP A 103 6.56 -9.95 15.05
C ASP A 103 7.88 -10.37 14.38
N ASN A 104 8.73 -9.39 14.10
CA ASN A 104 10.02 -9.51 13.38
C ASN A 104 10.00 -10.29 12.03
N ARG A 105 8.84 -10.52 11.42
CA ARG A 105 8.71 -11.15 10.10
C ARG A 105 8.02 -10.21 9.11
N PHE A 106 8.84 -9.41 8.43
CA PHE A 106 8.40 -8.37 7.51
C PHE A 106 8.18 -8.91 6.09
N LEU A 107 7.39 -8.19 5.29
CA LEU A 107 7.21 -8.52 3.87
C LEU A 107 8.43 -8.09 3.07
N THR A 108 8.86 -8.95 2.16
CA THR A 108 9.86 -8.63 1.14
C THR A 108 9.20 -8.18 -0.16
N SER A 109 9.98 -7.61 -1.08
CA SER A 109 9.51 -7.31 -2.43
C SER A 109 8.98 -8.56 -3.16
N ASN A 110 9.57 -9.74 -2.90
CA ASN A 110 9.14 -11.01 -3.47
C ASN A 110 7.77 -11.42 -2.93
N ASP A 111 7.52 -11.30 -1.62
CA ASP A 111 6.22 -11.60 -1.03
C ASP A 111 5.12 -10.73 -1.65
N ILE A 112 5.43 -9.45 -1.87
CA ILE A 112 4.50 -8.50 -2.49
C ILE A 112 4.22 -8.87 -3.95
N CYS A 113 5.25 -9.28 -4.70
CA CYS A 113 5.06 -9.80 -6.07
C CYS A 113 4.17 -11.05 -6.09
N GLU A 114 4.34 -11.98 -5.14
CA GLU A 114 3.49 -13.16 -5.03
C GLU A 114 2.03 -12.79 -4.67
N PHE A 115 1.83 -11.80 -3.81
CA PHE A 115 0.50 -11.27 -3.53
C PHE A 115 -0.18 -10.69 -4.78
N MET A 116 0.56 -9.93 -5.58
CA MET A 116 0.05 -9.39 -6.85
C MET A 116 -0.34 -10.52 -7.81
N LYS A 117 0.49 -11.57 -7.93
CA LYS A 117 0.17 -12.76 -8.74
C LYS A 117 -1.10 -13.48 -8.24
N LYS A 118 -1.23 -13.64 -6.91
CA LYS A 118 -2.40 -14.26 -6.28
C LYS A 118 -3.68 -13.47 -6.58
N VAL A 119 -3.64 -12.15 -6.44
CA VAL A 119 -4.77 -11.27 -6.75
C VAL A 119 -5.11 -11.31 -8.24
N ARG A 120 -4.12 -11.28 -9.12
CA ARG A 120 -4.31 -11.43 -10.57
C ARG A 120 -5.06 -12.72 -10.92
N LYS A 121 -4.66 -13.84 -10.32
CA LYS A 121 -5.31 -15.14 -10.50
C LYS A 121 -6.76 -15.12 -10.02
N ILE A 122 -7.03 -14.48 -8.87
CA ILE A 122 -8.37 -14.33 -8.32
C ILE A 122 -9.27 -13.49 -9.25
N LEU A 123 -8.72 -12.42 -9.83
CA LEU A 123 -9.44 -11.51 -10.73
C LEU A 123 -9.51 -12.02 -12.19
N ASN A 124 -8.94 -13.18 -12.48
CA ASN A 124 -8.86 -13.76 -13.84
C ASN A 124 -8.27 -12.81 -14.90
N ILE A 125 -7.30 -11.98 -14.49
CA ILE A 125 -6.59 -11.09 -15.41
C ILE A 125 -5.55 -11.92 -16.16
N LYS A 126 -5.72 -12.01 -17.49
CA LYS A 126 -4.91 -12.87 -18.37
C LYS A 126 -3.53 -12.29 -18.72
N GLU A 127 -3.39 -10.97 -18.61
CA GLU A 127 -2.15 -10.26 -18.94
C GLU A 127 -1.08 -10.48 -17.87
N ASN A 128 0.18 -10.58 -18.28
CA ASN A 128 1.29 -10.78 -17.35
C ASN A 128 1.68 -9.45 -16.69
N ILE A 129 0.82 -8.96 -15.80
CA ILE A 129 1.04 -7.69 -15.12
C ILE A 129 2.02 -7.91 -13.96
N LEU A 130 3.22 -7.33 -14.06
CA LEU A 130 4.18 -7.20 -12.96
C LEU A 130 3.89 -5.90 -12.18
N GLY A 131 4.34 -5.78 -10.93
CA GLY A 131 4.19 -4.53 -10.16
C GLY A 131 4.76 -3.30 -10.87
N HIS A 132 5.82 -3.49 -11.67
CA HIS A 132 6.35 -2.44 -12.54
C HIS A 132 5.38 -2.04 -13.66
N SER A 133 4.68 -3.01 -14.27
CA SER A 133 3.68 -2.79 -15.33
C SER A 133 2.44 -2.04 -14.80
N LEU A 134 2.00 -2.32 -13.56
CA LEU A 134 0.91 -1.58 -12.92
C LEU A 134 1.24 -0.10 -12.77
N ARG A 135 2.47 0.18 -12.31
CA ARG A 135 2.94 1.54 -12.13
C ARG A 135 3.03 2.28 -13.46
N ILE A 136 3.58 1.65 -14.50
CA ILE A 136 3.65 2.25 -15.85
C ILE A 136 2.25 2.54 -16.36
N GLY A 137 1.33 1.56 -16.33
CA GLY A 137 -0.03 1.75 -16.83
C GLY A 137 -0.79 2.86 -16.10
N ALA A 138 -0.63 2.96 -14.77
CA ALA A 138 -1.27 4.01 -14.01
C ALA A 138 -0.62 5.39 -14.22
N ALA A 139 0.72 5.46 -14.36
CA ALA A 139 1.42 6.70 -14.69
C ALA A 139 1.02 7.20 -16.09
N SER A 140 0.96 6.32 -17.08
CA SER A 140 0.48 6.65 -18.42
C SER A 140 -0.93 7.22 -18.40
N LYS A 141 -1.85 6.58 -17.66
CA LYS A 141 -3.24 7.05 -17.54
C LYS A 141 -3.35 8.42 -16.84
N LEU A 142 -2.55 8.67 -15.80
CA LEU A 142 -2.51 9.98 -15.14
C LEU A 142 -1.97 11.09 -16.05
N THR A 143 -1.01 10.77 -16.92
CA THR A 143 -0.54 11.71 -17.96
C THR A 143 -1.65 11.99 -18.98
N GLU A 144 -2.36 10.97 -19.44
CA GLU A 144 -3.50 11.12 -20.37
C GLU A 144 -4.62 11.99 -19.77
N GLU A 145 -4.93 11.83 -18.48
CA GLU A 145 -5.94 12.63 -17.77
C GLU A 145 -5.47 14.08 -17.48
N GLY A 146 -4.15 14.33 -17.47
CA GLY A 146 -3.56 15.65 -17.24
C GLY A 146 -3.32 16.49 -18.50
N GLU A 147 -3.41 15.90 -19.69
CA GLU A 147 -3.28 16.59 -20.98
C GLU A 147 -4.64 17.05 -21.57
N SER A 148 -5.68 17.17 -20.73
CA SER A 148 -7.03 17.64 -21.13
C SER A 148 -7.35 19.06 -20.67
#